data_AF-A0A8J6QMM5-F1
#
_entry.id   AF-A0A8J6QMM5-F1
#
_cell.length_a   1.000
_cell.length_b   1.000
_cell.length_c   1.000
_cell.angle_alpha   90.00
_cell.angle_beta   90.00
_cell.angle_gamma   90.00
#
_symmetry.space_group_name_H-M   'P 1'
#
loop_
_entity.id
_entity.type
_entity.pdbx_description
1 polymer ?
#
loop_
_entity_poly.entity_id
_entity_poly.type
_entity_poly.pdbx_seq_one_letter_code
_entity_poly.pdbx_strand_id
1 'polypeptide(L)'
;MAVKNMWGDINDMTDLRTPHEIIEEQGQVLSEMTKGTLELKVERKQSNTVFNYDVFISLPAMQYKQRILRLMHDIKLYPANLYNEQGTNEYRCKNQEEFEDNLGSILSASETKVIISGLMAQARLNSKDVLV
;
A
#
# COMPACT_ATOMS: atom_id res chain seq x y z
N MET A 1 36.99 -11.91 32.23
CA MET A 1 36.57 -10.49 32.27
C MET A 1 35.26 -10.38 31.52
N ALA A 2 34.23 -9.74 32.10
CA ALA A 2 32.95 -9.54 31.41
C ALA A 2 33.09 -8.41 30.38
N VAL A 3 32.58 -8.63 29.17
CA VAL A 3 32.60 -7.64 28.09
C VAL A 3 31.61 -6.52 28.44
N LYS A 4 32.07 -5.26 28.42
CA LYS A 4 31.22 -4.08 28.67
C LYS A 4 30.20 -3.93 27.54
N ASN A 5 28.93 -3.86 27.89
CA ASN A 5 27.88 -3.52 26.93
C ASN A 5 28.08 -2.08 26.42
N MET A 6 28.22 -1.91 25.10
CA MET A 6 28.34 -0.61 24.42
C MET A 6 27.11 -0.24 23.59
N TRP A 7 26.12 -1.12 23.49
CA TRP A 7 24.91 -0.92 22.69
C TRP A 7 23.87 -0.03 23.38
N GLY A 8 24.01 0.20 24.70
CA GLY A 8 23.04 0.95 25.49
C GLY A 8 21.70 0.23 25.57
N ASP A 9 20.63 1.01 25.74
CA ASP A 9 19.26 0.53 25.75
C ASP A 9 18.71 0.47 24.31
N ILE A 10 18.24 -0.70 23.91
CA ILE A 10 17.56 -0.92 22.64
C ILE A 10 16.06 -0.76 22.90
N ASN A 11 15.48 0.33 22.40
CA ASN A 11 14.04 0.53 22.46
C ASN A 11 13.37 -0.25 21.34
N ASP A 12 12.42 -1.10 21.70
CA ASP A 12 11.49 -1.69 20.73
C ASP A 12 10.43 -0.65 20.38
N MET A 13 10.19 -0.44 19.08
CA MET A 13 9.20 0.54 18.61
C MET A 13 7.81 -0.09 18.53
N THR A 14 7.34 -0.68 19.64
CA THR A 14 6.10 -1.48 19.68
C THR A 14 4.82 -0.70 19.35
N ASP A 15 4.82 0.63 19.52
CA ASP A 15 3.65 1.48 19.24
C ASP A 15 3.65 2.08 17.83
N LEU A 16 4.70 1.83 17.02
CA LEU A 16 4.84 2.41 15.68
C LEU A 16 4.30 1.44 14.64
N ARG A 17 3.23 1.83 13.94
CA ARG A 17 2.76 1.10 12.75
C ARG A 17 3.64 1.43 11.57
N THR A 18 4.12 0.40 10.88
CA THR A 18 4.95 0.60 9.69
C THR A 18 4.10 1.11 8.52
N PRO A 19 4.68 1.90 7.59
CA PRO A 19 3.98 2.30 6.36
C PRO A 19 3.41 1.12 5.55
N HIS A 20 4.08 -0.04 5.63
CA HIS A 20 3.63 -1.27 4.96
C HIS A 20 2.36 -1.82 5.59
N GLU A 21 2.32 -1.97 6.92
CA GLU A 21 1.16 -2.48 7.65
C GLU A 21 -0.08 -1.61 7.42
N ILE A 22 0.07 -0.28 7.45
CA ILE A 22 -1.04 0.66 7.19
C ILE A 22 -1.63 0.44 5.79
N ILE A 23 -0.80 0.20 4.78
CA ILE A 23 -1.27 -0.09 3.42
C ILE A 23 -2.00 -1.44 3.35
N GLU A 24 -1.49 -2.46 4.04
CA GLU A 24 -2.14 -3.79 4.09
C GLU A 24 -3.50 -3.73 4.79
N GLU A 25 -3.62 -2.97 5.89
CA GLU A 25 -4.89 -2.70 6.57
C GLU A 25 -5.92 -2.06 5.60
N GLN A 26 -5.50 -1.06 4.82
CA GLN A 26 -6.37 -0.46 3.81
C GLN A 26 -6.75 -1.45 2.70
N GLY A 27 -5.90 -2.43 2.42
CA GLY A 27 -6.21 -3.53 1.52
C GLY A 27 -7.33 -4.43 2.01
N GLN A 28 -7.36 -4.71 3.32
CA GLN A 28 -8.45 -5.46 3.95
C GLN A 28 -9.76 -4.68 3.86
N VAL A 29 -9.73 -3.38 4.17
CA VAL A 29 -10.90 -2.49 4.03
C VAL A 29 -11.44 -2.50 2.59
N LEU A 30 -10.57 -2.39 1.59
CA LEU A 30 -10.99 -2.46 0.18
C LEU A 30 -11.66 -3.80 -0.17
N SER A 31 -11.09 -4.91 0.33
CA SER A 31 -11.65 -6.24 0.12
C SER A 31 -13.05 -6.35 0.74
N GLU A 32 -13.23 -5.89 1.97
CA GLU A 32 -14.54 -5.88 2.64
C GLU A 32 -15.56 -5.03 1.88
N MET A 33 -15.18 -3.81 1.48
CA MET A 33 -16.05 -2.90 0.72
C MET A 33 -16.48 -3.48 -0.63
N THR A 34 -15.62 -4.28 -1.25
CA THR A 34 -15.86 -4.89 -2.58
C THR A 34 -16.29 -6.35 -2.49
N LYS A 35 -16.55 -6.87 -1.28
CA LYS A 35 -16.91 -8.27 -1.02
C LYS A 35 -15.92 -9.27 -1.61
N GLY A 36 -14.63 -8.96 -1.52
CA GLY A 36 -13.54 -9.77 -2.06
C GLY A 36 -13.41 -9.73 -3.58
N THR A 37 -14.12 -8.83 -4.28
CA THR A 37 -13.98 -8.68 -5.73
C THR A 37 -12.63 -8.08 -6.10
N LEU A 38 -12.19 -7.08 -5.33
CA LEU A 38 -10.89 -6.44 -5.50
C LEU A 38 -10.02 -6.71 -4.28
N GLU A 39 -8.73 -6.85 -4.53
CA GLU A 39 -7.72 -7.02 -3.50
C GLU A 39 -6.63 -5.98 -3.68
N LEU A 40 -6.14 -5.41 -2.60
CA LEU A 40 -4.91 -4.62 -2.66
C LEU A 40 -3.72 -5.56 -2.49
N LYS A 41 -2.75 -5.48 -3.41
CA LYS A 41 -1.52 -6.28 -3.38
C LYS A 41 -0.32 -5.37 -3.26
N VAL A 42 0.55 -5.69 -2.31
CA VAL A 42 1.80 -4.98 -2.11
C VAL A 42 2.95 -5.87 -2.55
N GLU A 43 3.73 -5.40 -3.52
CA GLU A 43 4.92 -6.12 -4.02
C GLU A 43 6.17 -5.39 -3.57
N ARG A 44 6.96 -6.04 -2.72
CA ARG A 44 8.23 -5.50 -2.26
C ARG A 44 9.33 -5.73 -3.31
N LYS A 45 9.96 -4.65 -3.72
CA LYS A 45 11.22 -4.64 -4.49
C LYS A 45 12.33 -4.20 -3.57
N GLN A 46 13.05 -5.15 -2.99
CA GLN A 46 14.17 -4.82 -2.12
C GLN A 46 15.38 -4.43 -2.97
N SER A 47 15.90 -3.22 -2.75
CA SER A 47 17.27 -2.87 -3.07
C SER A 47 18.08 -2.77 -1.77
N ASN A 48 19.41 -2.69 -1.86
CA ASN A 48 20.31 -2.83 -0.70
C ASN A 48 19.89 -2.01 0.54
N THR A 49 19.64 -0.71 0.37
CA THR A 49 19.40 0.22 1.48
C THR A 49 18.02 0.85 1.47
N VAL A 50 17.22 0.59 0.44
CA VAL A 50 15.92 1.23 0.23
C VAL A 50 14.85 0.16 0.02
N PHE A 51 13.81 0.25 0.83
CA PHE A 51 12.63 -0.57 0.72
C PHE A 51 11.68 0.11 -0.26
N ASN A 52 11.43 -0.55 -1.39
CA ASN A 52 10.47 -0.10 -2.38
C ASN A 52 9.28 -1.05 -2.38
N TYR A 53 8.08 -0.50 -2.38
CA TYR A 53 6.84 -1.26 -2.44
C TYR A 53 5.99 -0.71 -3.57
N ASP A 54 5.65 -1.58 -4.52
CA ASP A 54 4.68 -1.28 -5.55
C ASP A 54 3.30 -1.74 -5.05
N VAL A 55 2.32 -0.85 -5.04
CA VAL A 55 0.97 -1.13 -4.53
C VAL A 55 -0.01 -1.18 -5.69
N PHE A 56 -0.76 -2.28 -5.74
CA PHE A 56 -1.67 -2.59 -6.83
C PHE A 56 -3.09 -2.82 -6.31
N ILE A 57 -4.07 -2.44 -7.12
CA ILE A 57 -5.43 -2.99 -7.04
C ILE A 57 -5.49 -4.17 -8.01
N SER A 58 -5.76 -5.35 -7.49
CA SER A 58 -5.89 -6.60 -8.22
C SER A 58 -7.36 -6.97 -8.38
N LEU A 59 -7.72 -7.42 -9.58
CA LEU A 59 -8.96 -8.14 -9.86
C LEU A 59 -8.58 -9.62 -10.11
N PRO A 60 -8.67 -10.49 -9.09
CA PRO A 60 -8.19 -11.87 -9.18
C PRO A 60 -8.88 -12.67 -10.28
N ALA A 61 -10.17 -12.43 -10.48
CA ALA A 61 -10.99 -13.12 -11.48
C ALA A 61 -10.50 -12.96 -12.93
N MET A 62 -9.68 -11.94 -13.21
CA MET A 62 -9.13 -11.67 -14.55
C MET A 62 -7.60 -11.71 -14.58
N GLN A 63 -6.95 -12.13 -13.48
CA GLN A 63 -5.49 -12.03 -13.30
C GLN A 63 -4.92 -10.64 -13.62
N TYR A 64 -5.75 -9.61 -13.46
CA TYR A 64 -5.38 -8.23 -13.76
C TYR A 64 -4.97 -7.50 -12.48
N LYS A 65 -3.97 -6.63 -12.59
CA LYS A 65 -3.57 -5.73 -11.51
C LYS A 65 -3.18 -4.38 -12.09
N GLN A 66 -3.65 -3.31 -11.47
CA GLN A 66 -3.29 -1.93 -11.81
C GLN A 66 -2.51 -1.33 -10.66
N ARG A 67 -1.34 -0.76 -10.94
CA ARG A 67 -0.56 -0.05 -9.92
C ARG A 67 -1.21 1.30 -9.62
N ILE A 68 -1.38 1.60 -8.33
CA ILE A 68 -1.98 2.86 -7.89
C ILE A 68 -0.98 3.78 -7.20
N LEU A 69 0.00 3.22 -6.49
CA LEU A 69 1.02 4.01 -5.82
C LEU A 69 2.31 3.22 -5.62
N ARG A 70 3.37 3.94 -5.29
CA ARG A 70 4.64 3.38 -4.81
C ARG A 70 4.99 3.98 -3.46
N LEU A 71 5.51 3.14 -2.57
CA LEU A 71 6.04 3.52 -1.27
C LEU A 71 7.54 3.28 -1.26
N MET A 72 8.30 4.25 -0.76
CA MET A 72 9.74 4.15 -0.58
C MET A 72 10.16 4.65 0.81
N HIS A 73 10.95 3.86 1.53
CA HIS A 73 11.60 4.30 2.78
C HIS A 73 12.89 3.51 3.04
N ASP A 74 13.72 3.99 3.98
CA ASP A 74 14.86 3.23 4.50
C ASP A 74 14.45 2.40 5.74
N ILE A 75 15.40 1.78 6.43
CA ILE A 75 15.13 0.97 7.63
C ILE A 75 14.46 1.76 8.77
N LYS A 76 14.52 3.10 8.75
CA LYS A 76 13.92 3.97 9.78
C LYS A 76 12.42 4.16 9.60
N LEU A 77 11.84 3.63 8.52
CA LEU A 77 10.42 3.72 8.13
C LEU A 77 9.98 5.13 7.70
N TYR A 78 10.37 6.15 8.45
CA TYR A 78 10.10 7.55 8.17
C TYR A 78 11.39 8.35 7.99
N PRO A 79 11.44 9.31 7.04
CA PRO A 79 10.33 9.70 6.16
C PRO A 79 10.01 8.65 5.08
N ALA A 80 8.72 8.48 4.83
CA ALA A 80 8.19 7.60 3.80
C ALA A 80 7.75 8.43 2.58
N ASN A 81 8.24 8.09 1.41
CA ASN A 81 7.84 8.74 0.16
C ASN A 81 6.71 7.95 -0.50
N LEU A 82 5.59 8.61 -0.75
CA LEU A 82 4.46 8.09 -1.51
C LEU A 82 4.42 8.73 -2.89
N TYR A 83 4.41 7.91 -3.92
CA TYR A 83 4.27 8.35 -5.31
C TYR A 83 2.91 7.89 -5.81
N ASN A 84 2.05 8.83 -6.22
CA ASN A 84 0.79 8.51 -6.86
C ASN A 84 1.04 8.17 -8.34
N GLU A 85 0.72 6.94 -8.76
CA GLU A 85 0.92 6.52 -10.16
C GLU A 85 -0.16 7.08 -11.11
N GLN A 86 -1.27 7.56 -10.56
CA GLN A 86 -2.39 8.12 -11.32
C GLN A 86 -2.33 9.65 -11.41
N GLY A 87 -1.33 10.27 -10.77
CA GLY A 87 -1.10 11.71 -10.80
C GLY A 87 0.38 12.04 -10.92
N THR A 88 0.74 13.30 -10.63
CA THR A 88 2.14 13.75 -10.60
C THR A 88 2.63 14.06 -9.18
N ASN A 89 1.84 13.73 -8.17
CA ASN A 89 2.13 14.10 -6.79
C ASN A 89 3.07 13.09 -6.13
N GLU A 90 4.10 13.63 -5.49
CA GLU A 90 5.00 12.93 -4.58
C GLU A 90 4.83 13.52 -3.18
N TYR A 91 4.59 12.67 -2.19
CA TYR A 91 4.41 13.07 -0.81
C TYR A 91 5.54 12.50 0.04
N ARG A 92 6.29 13.38 0.68
CA ARG A 92 7.31 13.00 1.67
C ARG A 92 6.72 13.08 3.07
N CYS A 93 6.29 11.94 3.59
CA CYS A 93 5.59 11.83 4.87
C CYS A 93 6.61 11.67 6.01
N LYS A 94 6.67 12.62 6.94
CA LYS A 94 7.70 12.64 7.99
C LYS A 94 7.39 11.72 9.18
N ASN A 95 6.14 11.36 9.35
CA ASN A 95 5.64 10.55 10.46
C ASN A 95 4.39 9.76 10.02
N GLN A 96 3.84 8.99 10.94
CA GLN A 96 2.68 8.14 10.71
C GLN A 96 1.42 8.94 10.34
N GLU A 97 1.14 10.04 11.03
CA GLU A 97 -0.03 10.89 10.78
C GLU A 97 -0.02 11.49 9.37
N GLU A 98 1.10 12.13 8.98
CA GLU A 98 1.28 12.66 7.63
C GLU A 98 1.16 11.55 6.57
N PHE A 99 1.57 10.33 6.90
CA PHE A 99 1.47 9.20 5.98
C PHE A 99 0.01 8.76 5.78
N GLU A 100 -0.75 8.62 6.86
CA GLU A 100 -2.17 8.26 6.81
C GLU A 100 -2.99 9.30 6.03
N ASP A 101 -2.74 10.59 6.25
CA ASP A 101 -3.42 11.68 5.55
C ASP A 101 -3.13 11.68 4.03
N ASN A 102 -1.85 11.54 3.66
CA ASN A 102 -1.43 11.52 2.26
C ASN A 102 -1.90 10.24 1.56
N LEU A 103 -1.85 9.08 2.24
CA LEU A 103 -2.39 7.82 1.73
C LEU A 103 -3.90 7.95 1.50
N GLY A 104 -4.64 8.47 2.48
CA GLY A 104 -6.08 8.71 2.36
C GLY A 104 -6.42 9.62 1.18
N SER A 105 -5.62 10.65 0.94
CA SER A 105 -5.77 11.54 -0.22
C SER A 105 -5.58 10.80 -1.55
N ILE A 106 -4.60 9.90 -1.66
CA ILE A 106 -4.38 9.10 -2.88
C ILE A 106 -5.51 8.07 -3.08
N LEU A 107 -5.89 7.35 -2.03
CA LEU A 107 -6.91 6.29 -2.10
C LEU A 107 -8.31 6.84 -2.39
N SER A 108 -8.61 8.06 -1.90
CA SER A 108 -9.90 8.73 -2.11
C SER A 108 -9.96 9.63 -3.36
N ALA A 109 -8.84 9.78 -4.09
CA ALA A 109 -8.75 10.55 -5.32
C ALA A 109 -9.74 10.07 -6.40
N SER A 110 -10.21 10.99 -7.23
CA SER A 110 -11.13 10.71 -8.35
C SER A 110 -10.60 9.62 -9.27
N GLU A 111 -9.31 9.67 -9.58
CA GLU A 111 -8.59 8.80 -10.49
C GLU A 111 -8.59 7.36 -9.95
N THR A 112 -8.28 7.18 -8.66
CA THR A 112 -8.35 5.88 -7.98
C THR A 112 -9.77 5.32 -7.98
N LYS A 113 -10.78 6.16 -7.71
CA LYS A 113 -12.20 5.75 -7.74
C LYS A 113 -12.65 5.31 -9.14
N VAL A 114 -12.17 5.97 -10.20
CA VAL A 114 -12.44 5.57 -11.59
C VAL A 114 -11.85 4.19 -11.89
N ILE A 115 -10.63 3.90 -11.43
CA ILE A 115 -10.01 2.57 -11.59
C ILE A 115 -10.83 1.50 -10.87
N ILE A 116 -11.17 1.73 -9.60
CA ILE A 116 -12.00 0.81 -8.81
C ILE A 116 -13.33 0.55 -9.54
N SER A 117 -14.01 1.61 -9.99
CA SER A 117 -15.28 1.50 -10.70
C SER A 117 -15.15 0.71 -12.01
N GLY A 118 -14.08 0.94 -12.77
CA GLY A 118 -13.77 0.22 -14.00
C GLY A 118 -13.49 -1.26 -13.77
N LEU A 119 -12.76 -1.60 -12.70
CA LEU A 119 -12.51 -3.00 -12.32
C LEU A 119 -13.79 -3.69 -11.82
N MET A 120 -14.61 -3.00 -11.02
CA MET A 120 -15.90 -3.53 -10.56
C MET A 120 -16.86 -3.78 -11.74
N ALA A 121 -16.87 -2.90 -12.75
CA ALA A 121 -17.67 -3.12 -13.96
C ALA A 121 -17.20 -4.36 -14.74
N GLN A 122 -15.88 -4.53 -14.90
CA GLN A 122 -15.29 -5.71 -15.56
C GLN A 122 -15.59 -7.01 -14.80
N ALA A 123 -15.52 -7.00 -13.47
CA ALA A 123 -15.84 -8.16 -12.64
C ALA A 123 -17.29 -8.65 -12.83
N ARG A 124 -18.23 -7.72 -13.02
CA ARG A 124 -19.65 -8.03 -13.27
C ARG A 124 -19.87 -8.68 -14.64
N LEU A 125 -19.10 -8.29 -15.66
CA LEU A 125 -19.19 -8.90 -16.99
C LEU A 125 -18.68 -10.34 -16.94
N ASN A 126 -17.50 -10.56 -16.36
CA ASN A 126 -16.92 -11.90 -16.23
C ASN A 126 -17.82 -12.87 -15.45
N SER A 127 -18.53 -12.39 -14.41
CA SER A 127 -19.47 -13.23 -13.65
C SER A 127 -20.67 -13.72 -14.48
N LYS A 128 -21.02 -13.03 -15.58
CA LYS A 128 -22.13 -13.41 -16.46
C LYS A 128 -21.69 -14.34 -17.60
N ASP A 129 -20.43 -14.30 -17.99
CA ASP A 129 -19.87 -15.12 -19.07
C ASP A 129 -19.61 -16.59 -18.67
N VAL A 130 -19.62 -16.91 -17.37
CA VAL A 130 -19.43 -18.29 -16.85
C VAL A 130 -20.73 -19.13 -16.94
N LEU A 131 -21.85 -18.55 -17.38
CA LEU A 131 -23.12 -19.26 -17.61
C LEU A 131 -23.34 -19.55 -19.11
N VAL A 132 -22.46 -20.36 -19.72
CA VAL A 132 -22.72 -21.01 -21.02
C VAL A 132 -22.20 -22.45 -21.00
#